data_AF-A0A1P8F6T2-F1
#
_entry.id   AF-A0A1P8F6T2-F1
#
_cell.length_a   1.000
_cell.length_b   1.000
_cell.length_c   1.000
_cell.angle_alpha   90.00
_cell.angle_beta   90.00
_cell.angle_gamma   90.00
#
_symmetry.space_group_name_H-M   'P 1'
#
loop_
_entity.id
_entity.type
_entity.pdbx_description
1 polymer ?
#
loop_
_entity_poly.entity_id
_entity_poly.type
_entity_poly.pdbx_seq_one_letter_code
_entity_poly.pdbx_strand_id
1 'polypeptide(L)'
;MTDKVTIIPSVRQAYYNTFANLPTAGLTAGDFGYATDRLTLYRWSGSAWQSISIYSSAGTYATIPAAADLPAGSVYFATDRLVVYQQQGGAWVAITIYSGSGTFAAIPAAANLPAGSLYKATDNGNLYQVQAGAWAAIVSSGVNYQSFTANGTWNKPGNTTLAYVEVIGGGGGGAGGGNANPASGGGGGGGGARAWRIIPISVLGATESVTVGGVANGGAGTSSNMTSGSPGTAGNYSSFGAWLRANGGYGGLGGYSGAVGGAGGHVGTTQPTKTAAISQAGGLGGIASATGYGAEFGGGAGGTSTTAAGVNGQSSVFGAGGGGSGGSATGGPAYTNGGAGGGVGDWGNGGGPAGGAGAGTAGTAGNACICGTGGAGGGGGTNIGGAGGAPGGGGGGGGAGIVAISGAGGQGARGEVRVWSF
;
A
#
# COMPACT_ATOMS: atom_id res chain seq x y z
N MET A 1 5.99 -36.45 82.46
CA MET A 1 6.23 -35.88 81.11
C MET A 1 7.70 -36.09 80.82
N THR A 2 8.02 -36.98 79.89
CA THR A 2 9.40 -37.23 79.50
C THR A 2 9.72 -36.27 78.37
N ASP A 3 10.60 -35.32 78.63
CA ASP A 3 10.99 -34.30 77.65
C ASP A 3 11.54 -34.97 76.39
N LYS A 4 10.86 -34.76 75.26
CA LYS A 4 11.42 -35.05 73.94
C LYS A 4 12.48 -33.99 73.64
N VAL A 5 13.71 -34.27 74.04
CA VAL A 5 14.88 -33.52 73.56
C VAL A 5 15.10 -33.89 72.10
N THR A 6 14.67 -33.03 71.18
CA THR A 6 15.11 -33.09 69.78
C THR A 6 16.55 -32.59 69.73
N ILE A 7 17.50 -33.52 69.75
CA ILE A 7 18.89 -33.23 69.41
C ILE A 7 18.90 -32.75 67.96
N ILE A 8 19.21 -31.47 67.73
CA ILE A 8 19.58 -30.99 66.39
C ILE A 8 21.00 -31.50 66.16
N PRO A 9 21.24 -32.52 65.32
CA PRO A 9 22.59 -33.00 65.09
C PRO A 9 23.36 -31.88 64.41
N SER A 10 24.48 -31.48 65.02
CA SER A 10 25.63 -30.73 64.49
C SER A 10 25.40 -29.73 63.36
N VAL A 11 25.87 -28.49 63.56
CA VAL A 11 26.15 -27.51 62.50
C VAL A 11 26.76 -28.23 61.29
N ARG A 12 26.05 -28.24 60.15
CA ARG A 12 26.56 -28.78 58.88
C ARG A 12 27.81 -28.01 58.51
N GLN A 13 28.95 -28.70 58.37
CA GLN A 13 30.21 -28.04 58.03
C GLN A 13 30.15 -27.60 56.56
N ALA A 14 30.55 -26.35 56.32
CA ALA A 14 30.69 -25.79 54.98
C ALA A 14 32.18 -25.63 54.69
N TYR A 15 32.69 -26.36 53.70
CA TYR A 15 34.10 -26.30 53.29
C TYR A 15 34.28 -25.30 52.14
N TYR A 16 35.41 -24.60 52.13
CA TYR A 16 35.74 -23.60 51.11
C TYR A 16 37.18 -23.82 50.64
N ASN A 17 37.37 -24.41 49.46
CA ASN A 17 38.68 -24.72 48.90
C ASN A 17 38.57 -25.00 47.38
N THR A 18 39.65 -25.36 46.71
CA THR A 18 39.59 -25.98 45.37
C THR A 18 38.94 -27.37 45.45
N PHE A 19 38.29 -27.84 44.37
CA PHE A 19 37.55 -29.11 44.38
C PHE A 19 38.41 -30.30 44.79
N ALA A 20 39.66 -30.37 44.29
CA ALA A 20 40.60 -31.45 44.61
C ALA A 20 40.99 -31.50 46.10
N ASN A 21 40.85 -30.39 46.82
CA ASN A 21 41.21 -30.26 48.23
C ASN A 21 39.98 -30.23 49.16
N LEU A 22 38.78 -30.49 48.64
CA LEU A 22 37.63 -30.72 49.51
C LEU A 22 37.84 -32.05 50.29
N PRO A 23 37.48 -32.12 51.58
CA PRO A 23 37.68 -33.33 52.37
C PRO A 23 36.95 -34.53 51.74
N THR A 24 37.48 -35.73 51.98
CA THR A 24 36.88 -37.00 51.48
C THR A 24 36.52 -37.97 52.61
N ALA A 25 36.84 -37.61 53.86
CA ALA A 25 36.56 -38.38 55.07
C ALA A 25 36.10 -37.44 56.19
N GLY A 26 35.39 -37.99 57.18
CA GLY A 26 34.83 -37.20 58.30
C GLY A 26 33.58 -36.38 57.92
N LEU A 27 32.95 -36.69 56.79
CA LEU A 27 31.79 -35.97 56.25
C LEU A 27 30.48 -36.70 56.56
N THR A 28 29.43 -35.92 56.79
CA THR A 28 28.05 -36.39 56.89
C THR A 28 27.29 -36.09 55.60
N ALA A 29 26.42 -37.00 55.17
CA ALA A 29 25.58 -36.77 53.99
C ALA A 29 24.76 -35.47 54.16
N GLY A 30 24.95 -34.52 53.25
CA GLY A 30 24.36 -33.17 53.34
C GLY A 30 25.31 -32.06 53.76
N ASP A 31 26.58 -32.35 54.09
CA ASP A 31 27.59 -31.31 54.23
C ASP A 31 27.81 -30.57 52.92
N PHE A 32 28.21 -29.30 52.99
CA PHE A 32 28.37 -28.42 51.83
C PHE A 32 29.83 -28.10 51.57
N GLY A 33 30.19 -27.95 50.31
CA GLY A 33 31.55 -27.58 49.89
C GLY A 33 31.49 -26.62 48.71
N TYR A 34 32.08 -25.44 48.83
CA TYR A 34 32.25 -24.52 47.71
C TYR A 34 33.64 -24.71 47.10
N ALA A 35 33.67 -25.15 45.84
CA ALA A 35 34.89 -25.30 45.07
C ALA A 35 35.25 -23.95 44.42
N THR A 36 36.33 -23.30 44.84
CA THR A 36 36.71 -21.95 44.37
C THR A 36 37.26 -21.92 42.96
N ASP A 37 37.90 -23.00 42.52
CA ASP A 37 38.37 -23.22 41.16
C ASP A 37 37.21 -23.43 40.18
N ARG A 38 36.13 -24.07 40.63
CA ARG A 38 34.93 -24.35 39.80
C ARG A 38 33.78 -23.38 40.05
N LEU A 39 33.94 -22.46 41.01
CA LEU A 39 32.94 -21.50 41.48
C LEU A 39 31.55 -22.13 41.73
N THR A 40 31.52 -23.39 42.17
CA THR A 40 30.31 -24.23 42.25
C THR A 40 30.10 -24.74 43.68
N LEU A 41 28.86 -24.71 44.16
CA LEU A 41 28.48 -25.34 45.43
C LEU A 41 28.15 -26.83 45.23
N TYR A 42 28.79 -27.65 46.05
CA TYR A 42 28.62 -29.09 46.14
C TYR A 42 27.97 -29.48 47.48
N ARG A 43 27.28 -30.61 47.47
CA ARG A 43 26.73 -31.31 48.64
C ARG A 43 27.34 -32.70 48.71
N TRP A 44 27.80 -33.12 49.89
CA TRP A 44 28.26 -34.49 50.10
C TRP A 44 27.07 -35.45 50.07
N SER A 45 27.11 -36.47 49.22
CA SER A 45 26.05 -37.48 49.08
C SER A 45 26.08 -38.56 50.16
N GLY A 46 27.16 -38.63 50.95
CA GLY A 46 27.51 -39.77 51.79
C GLY A 46 28.70 -40.57 51.25
N SER A 47 29.03 -40.43 49.96
CA SER A 47 30.16 -41.10 49.33
C SER A 47 30.96 -40.24 48.35
N ALA A 48 30.41 -39.13 47.86
CA ALA A 48 31.08 -38.20 46.95
C ALA A 48 30.48 -36.78 47.03
N TRP A 49 31.24 -35.78 46.59
CA TRP A 49 30.74 -34.43 46.38
C TRP A 49 29.87 -34.38 45.10
N GLN A 50 28.60 -34.00 45.24
CA GLN A 50 27.66 -33.79 44.14
C GLN A 50 27.34 -32.32 43.96
N SER A 51 27.44 -31.79 42.74
CA SER A 51 27.11 -30.38 42.46
C SER A 51 25.62 -30.14 42.64
N ILE A 52 25.24 -29.05 43.32
CA ILE A 52 23.84 -28.68 43.57
C ILE A 52 23.46 -27.29 43.06
N SER A 53 24.41 -26.58 42.44
CA SER A 53 24.19 -25.28 41.81
C SER A 53 24.73 -25.32 40.38
N ILE A 54 24.05 -24.62 39.47
CA ILE A 54 24.54 -24.37 38.12
C ILE A 54 25.44 -23.13 38.14
N TYR A 55 26.50 -23.14 37.34
CA TYR A 55 27.30 -21.96 37.12
C TYR A 55 26.57 -21.01 36.16
N SER A 56 26.50 -19.72 36.47
CA SER A 56 25.88 -18.70 35.62
C SER A 56 26.75 -17.45 35.59
N SER A 57 27.20 -17.02 34.42
CA SER A 57 28.00 -15.81 34.24
C SER A 57 27.87 -15.20 32.84
N ALA A 58 28.56 -14.08 32.62
CA ALA A 58 28.59 -13.38 31.34
C ALA A 58 29.98 -12.79 31.06
N GLY A 59 30.33 -12.65 29.78
CA GLY A 59 31.59 -12.07 29.31
C GLY A 59 31.79 -12.30 27.82
N THR A 60 32.99 -12.11 27.29
CA THR A 60 33.27 -12.40 25.86
C THR A 60 33.36 -13.90 25.61
N TYR A 61 33.05 -14.37 24.39
CA TYR A 61 33.16 -15.79 24.08
C TYR A 61 34.57 -16.35 24.31
N ALA A 62 35.62 -15.56 24.07
CA ALA A 62 37.00 -15.97 24.30
C ALA A 62 37.34 -16.25 25.78
N THR A 63 36.55 -15.70 26.71
CA THR A 63 36.73 -15.83 28.16
C THR A 63 35.81 -16.86 28.80
N ILE A 64 35.09 -17.64 27.99
CA ILE A 64 34.19 -18.67 28.53
C ILE A 64 35.00 -19.73 29.30
N PRO A 65 34.62 -20.08 30.55
CA PRO A 65 35.30 -21.13 31.29
C PRO A 65 35.20 -22.49 30.58
N ALA A 66 36.16 -23.38 30.83
CA ALA A 66 36.15 -24.71 30.23
C ALA A 66 34.90 -25.49 30.65
N ALA A 67 34.14 -25.98 29.66
CA ALA A 67 32.86 -26.67 29.90
C ALA A 67 32.99 -27.95 30.74
N ALA A 68 34.14 -28.63 30.68
CA ALA A 68 34.42 -29.83 31.45
C ALA A 68 34.53 -29.57 32.97
N ASP A 69 34.84 -28.33 33.36
CA ASP A 69 35.04 -27.97 34.77
C ASP A 69 33.75 -27.56 35.49
N LEU A 70 32.65 -27.43 34.73
CA LEU A 70 31.38 -26.91 35.23
C LEU A 70 30.24 -27.94 35.14
N PRO A 71 29.26 -27.90 36.07
CA PRO A 71 28.11 -28.81 36.05
C PRO A 71 27.29 -28.70 34.76
N ALA A 72 26.68 -29.81 34.35
CA ALA A 72 25.67 -29.80 33.30
C ALA A 72 24.48 -28.92 33.67
N GLY A 73 24.00 -28.15 32.69
CA GLY A 73 22.98 -27.14 32.89
C GLY A 73 23.51 -25.75 33.28
N SER A 74 24.82 -25.60 33.50
CA SER A 74 25.46 -24.28 33.64
C SER A 74 25.21 -23.41 32.42
N VAL A 75 25.10 -22.10 32.59
CA VAL A 75 24.78 -21.12 31.53
C VAL A 75 25.83 -20.02 31.43
N TYR A 76 26.07 -19.52 30.22
CA TYR A 76 26.99 -18.41 29.97
C TYR A 76 26.44 -17.47 28.91
N PHE A 77 26.40 -16.16 29.17
CA PHE A 77 26.04 -15.16 28.15
C PHE A 77 27.28 -14.54 27.52
N ALA A 78 27.50 -14.83 26.23
CA ALA A 78 28.58 -14.23 25.45
C ALA A 78 28.17 -12.83 24.94
N THR A 79 28.71 -11.77 25.55
CA THR A 79 28.29 -10.38 25.31
C THR A 79 28.68 -9.85 23.93
N ASP A 80 29.77 -10.35 23.36
CA ASP A 80 30.26 -10.02 22.01
C ASP A 80 29.45 -10.71 20.90
N ARG A 81 28.84 -11.85 21.22
CA ARG A 81 27.98 -12.61 20.28
C ARG A 81 26.49 -12.41 20.52
N LEU A 82 26.10 -11.88 21.68
CA LEU A 82 24.73 -11.79 22.15
C LEU A 82 24.01 -13.15 22.18
N VAL A 83 24.74 -14.21 22.56
CA VAL A 83 24.24 -15.60 22.59
C VAL A 83 24.38 -16.17 24.00
N VAL A 84 23.32 -16.83 24.49
CA VAL A 84 23.37 -17.67 25.70
C VAL A 84 23.83 -19.07 25.31
N TYR A 85 24.80 -19.61 26.04
CA TYR A 85 25.28 -20.98 25.95
C TYR A 85 24.87 -21.77 27.21
N GLN A 86 24.68 -23.07 27.08
CA GLN A 86 24.51 -24.01 28.20
C GLN A 86 25.48 -25.18 28.11
N GLN A 87 26.03 -25.57 29.26
CA GLN A 87 26.87 -26.75 29.40
C GLN A 87 25.99 -27.99 29.23
N GLN A 88 26.32 -28.81 28.25
CA GLN A 88 25.73 -30.13 28.03
C GLN A 88 26.86 -31.13 27.76
N GLY A 89 26.98 -32.17 28.60
CA GLY A 89 27.90 -33.29 28.36
C GLY A 89 29.38 -32.91 28.24
N GLY A 90 29.83 -31.83 28.89
CA GLY A 90 31.22 -31.35 28.81
C GLY A 90 31.50 -30.36 27.69
N ALA A 91 30.47 -29.87 26.98
CA ALA A 91 30.59 -28.86 25.93
C ALA A 91 29.59 -27.70 26.11
N TRP A 92 29.90 -26.52 25.58
CA TRP A 92 28.98 -25.37 25.54
C TRP A 92 28.11 -25.41 24.27
N VAL A 93 26.80 -25.48 24.45
CA VAL A 93 25.79 -25.50 23.37
C VAL A 93 25.03 -24.18 23.36
N ALA A 94 24.89 -23.53 22.20
CA ALA A 94 24.14 -22.28 22.10
C ALA A 94 22.62 -22.52 22.28
N ILE A 95 21.98 -21.76 23.16
CA ILE A 95 20.53 -21.82 23.45
C ILE A 95 19.74 -20.83 22.59
N THR A 96 20.33 -19.70 22.19
CA THR A 96 19.57 -18.60 21.55
C THR A 96 19.86 -18.46 20.06
N ILE A 97 18.79 -18.47 19.26
CA ILE A 97 18.76 -18.02 17.87
C ILE A 97 18.79 -16.48 17.89
N TYR A 98 19.76 -15.84 17.24
CA TYR A 98 19.73 -14.38 17.10
C TYR A 98 18.52 -13.96 16.25
N SER A 99 17.79 -12.93 16.68
CA SER A 99 16.71 -12.31 15.89
C SER A 99 16.90 -10.79 15.87
N GLY A 100 16.87 -10.19 14.69
CA GLY A 100 17.08 -8.75 14.51
C GLY A 100 16.31 -8.17 13.33
N SER A 101 16.31 -6.84 13.22
CA SER A 101 15.74 -6.11 12.09
C SER A 101 16.49 -4.81 11.82
N GLY A 102 16.59 -4.41 10.56
CA GLY A 102 17.29 -3.18 10.13
C GLY A 102 17.55 -3.22 8.62
N THR A 103 18.44 -2.37 8.10
CA THR A 103 18.82 -2.44 6.67
C THR A 103 19.69 -3.66 6.39
N PHE A 104 19.67 -4.18 5.15
CA PHE A 104 20.50 -5.32 4.78
C PHE A 104 22.01 -5.06 5.01
N ALA A 105 22.47 -3.82 4.80
CA ALA A 105 23.85 -3.43 5.05
C ALA A 105 24.25 -3.45 6.54
N ALA A 106 23.29 -3.38 7.45
CA ALA A 106 23.53 -3.39 8.89
C ALA A 106 23.42 -4.80 9.50
N ILE A 107 23.30 -5.84 8.68
CA ILE A 107 23.17 -7.21 9.17
C ILE A 107 24.48 -7.65 9.87
N PRO A 108 24.43 -8.20 11.10
CA PRO A 108 25.64 -8.66 11.78
C PRO A 108 26.33 -9.79 11.00
N ALA A 109 27.64 -9.96 11.19
CA ALA A 109 28.38 -11.03 10.53
C ALA A 109 27.82 -12.42 10.89
N ALA A 110 27.36 -13.17 9.89
CA ALA A 110 26.78 -14.51 10.06
C ALA A 110 27.74 -15.52 10.72
N ALA A 111 29.05 -15.35 10.52
CA ALA A 111 30.08 -16.22 11.10
C ALA A 111 30.06 -16.24 12.64
N ASN A 112 29.50 -15.21 13.28
CA ASN A 112 29.43 -15.10 14.73
C ASN A 112 28.08 -15.58 15.31
N LEU A 113 27.17 -16.05 14.45
CA LEU A 113 25.79 -16.37 14.83
C LEU A 113 25.48 -17.86 14.63
N PRO A 114 24.63 -18.46 15.49
CA PRO A 114 24.17 -19.82 15.28
C PRO A 114 23.39 -19.98 13.97
N ALA A 115 23.54 -21.14 13.33
CA ALA A 115 22.65 -21.54 12.23
C ALA A 115 21.19 -21.47 12.69
N GLY A 116 20.31 -20.95 11.82
CA GLY A 116 18.92 -20.70 12.15
C GLY A 116 18.63 -19.28 12.66
N SER A 117 19.65 -18.47 12.98
CA SER A 117 19.48 -17.03 13.31
C SER A 117 18.72 -16.31 12.22
N LEU A 118 17.80 -15.41 12.60
CA LEU A 118 16.87 -14.72 11.71
C LEU A 118 17.15 -13.21 11.67
N TYR A 119 16.95 -12.57 10.51
CA TYR A 119 17.04 -11.11 10.38
C TYR A 119 16.04 -10.57 9.37
N LYS A 120 15.22 -9.59 9.76
CA LYS A 120 14.30 -8.90 8.84
C LYS A 120 14.92 -7.63 8.29
N ALA A 121 15.24 -7.63 7.00
CA ALA A 121 15.71 -6.46 6.30
C ALA A 121 14.54 -5.52 5.97
N THR A 122 14.59 -4.27 6.42
CA THR A 122 13.50 -3.29 6.28
C THR A 122 13.52 -2.55 4.95
N ASP A 123 14.67 -2.50 4.29
CA ASP A 123 14.91 -1.85 3.01
C ASP A 123 14.42 -2.68 1.81
N ASN A 124 14.65 -3.99 1.84
CA ASN A 124 14.19 -4.90 0.79
C ASN A 124 13.01 -5.79 1.22
N GLY A 125 12.64 -5.77 2.50
CA GLY A 125 11.51 -6.52 3.05
C GLY A 125 11.77 -8.01 3.29
N ASN A 126 12.98 -8.49 3.04
CA ASN A 126 13.30 -9.91 3.08
C ASN A 126 13.59 -10.41 4.51
N LEU A 127 13.23 -11.66 4.76
CA LEU A 127 13.69 -12.40 5.93
C LEU A 127 14.93 -13.22 5.54
N TYR A 128 15.99 -13.08 6.33
CA TYR A 128 17.23 -13.83 6.18
C TYR A 128 17.39 -14.84 7.31
N GLN A 129 18.05 -15.95 7.01
CA GLN A 129 18.44 -16.97 7.97
C GLN A 129 19.92 -17.31 7.82
N VAL A 130 20.63 -17.51 8.93
CA VAL A 130 21.99 -18.06 8.89
C VAL A 130 21.93 -19.53 8.52
N GLN A 131 22.55 -19.89 7.39
CA GLN A 131 22.72 -21.25 6.90
C GLN A 131 24.20 -21.44 6.54
N ALA A 132 24.82 -22.50 7.04
CA ALA A 132 26.24 -22.80 6.81
C ALA A 132 27.21 -21.61 7.05
N GLY A 133 26.94 -20.77 8.05
CA GLY A 133 27.79 -19.62 8.40
C GLY A 133 27.60 -18.37 7.54
N ALA A 134 26.57 -18.34 6.67
CA ALA A 134 26.23 -17.21 5.82
C ALA A 134 24.75 -16.84 5.96
N TRP A 135 24.40 -15.57 5.73
CA TRP A 135 22.99 -15.17 5.62
C TRP A 135 22.43 -15.58 4.26
N ALA A 136 21.46 -16.49 4.27
CA ALA A 136 20.65 -16.85 3.12
C ALA A 136 19.29 -16.19 3.26
N ALA A 137 18.78 -15.56 2.19
CA ALA A 137 17.39 -15.12 2.19
C ALA A 137 16.47 -16.35 2.27
N ILE A 138 15.48 -16.36 3.17
CA ILE A 138 14.45 -17.42 3.26
C ILE A 138 13.42 -17.27 2.13
N VAL A 139 13.84 -16.68 1.00
CA VAL A 139 13.05 -16.32 -0.17
C VAL A 139 12.01 -15.22 0.13
N SER A 140 12.06 -14.13 -0.62
CA SER A 140 10.83 -13.43 -1.02
C SER A 140 10.65 -13.68 -2.52
N SER A 141 10.14 -14.86 -2.90
CA SER A 141 9.46 -14.98 -4.20
C SER A 141 8.07 -14.31 -4.09
N GLY A 142 8.04 -13.15 -3.44
CA GLY A 142 6.87 -12.32 -3.30
C GLY A 142 6.93 -11.32 -4.43
N VAL A 143 5.84 -11.21 -5.16
CA VAL A 143 5.67 -10.14 -6.13
C VAL A 143 5.96 -8.80 -5.42
N ASN A 144 6.99 -8.08 -5.85
CA ASN A 144 7.28 -6.74 -5.33
C ASN A 144 6.26 -5.77 -5.93
N TYR A 145 5.36 -5.24 -5.11
CA TYR A 145 4.36 -4.27 -5.52
C TYR A 145 4.75 -2.86 -5.06
N GLN A 146 4.78 -1.92 -6.01
CA GLN A 146 4.97 -0.49 -5.75
C GLN A 146 3.85 0.29 -6.44
N SER A 147 3.17 1.17 -5.71
CA SER A 147 2.18 2.11 -6.26
C SER A 147 2.58 3.55 -6.04
N PHE A 148 2.28 4.39 -7.02
CA PHE A 148 2.59 5.80 -7.04
C PHE A 148 1.30 6.58 -7.25
N THR A 149 0.91 7.35 -6.23
CA THR A 149 -0.22 8.30 -6.26
C THR A 149 0.23 9.75 -6.42
N ALA A 150 1.54 9.96 -6.51
CA ALA A 150 2.22 11.22 -6.82
C ALA A 150 3.48 10.92 -7.65
N ASN A 151 4.04 11.96 -8.30
CA ASN A 151 5.29 11.83 -9.05
C ASN A 151 6.40 11.24 -8.20
N GLY A 152 7.24 10.40 -8.81
CA GLY A 152 8.29 9.70 -8.08
C GLY A 152 9.31 9.03 -8.99
N THR A 153 10.11 8.16 -8.37
CA THR A 153 11.10 7.33 -9.06
C THR A 153 10.90 5.90 -8.59
N TRP A 154 10.72 4.99 -9.54
CA TRP A 154 10.69 3.56 -9.29
C TRP A 154 12.13 3.05 -9.22
N ASN A 155 12.44 2.26 -8.18
CA ASN A 155 13.73 1.60 -8.02
C ASN A 155 13.55 0.11 -8.31
N LYS A 156 14.40 -0.42 -9.19
CA LYS A 156 14.36 -1.83 -9.61
C LYS A 156 14.57 -2.75 -8.40
N PRO A 157 13.61 -3.63 -8.09
CA PRO A 157 13.81 -4.67 -7.07
C PRO A 157 14.86 -5.69 -7.52
N GLY A 158 15.71 -6.12 -6.59
CA GLY A 158 16.63 -7.23 -6.83
C GLY A 158 15.89 -8.54 -7.08
N ASN A 159 16.53 -9.49 -7.75
CA ASN A 159 16.03 -10.85 -7.99
C ASN A 159 14.68 -10.94 -8.74
N THR A 160 14.40 -10.00 -9.64
CA THR A 160 13.20 -10.02 -10.50
C THR A 160 13.57 -10.16 -11.97
N THR A 161 12.69 -10.79 -12.73
CA THR A 161 12.85 -11.10 -14.17
C THR A 161 11.90 -10.30 -15.04
N LEU A 162 10.70 -10.01 -14.52
CA LEU A 162 9.64 -9.31 -15.24
C LEU A 162 9.02 -8.23 -14.36
N ALA A 163 8.62 -7.13 -14.98
CA ALA A 163 7.78 -6.10 -14.39
C ALA A 163 6.45 -6.04 -15.15
N TYR A 164 5.33 -6.25 -14.48
CA TYR A 164 4.01 -5.85 -14.95
C TYR A 164 3.76 -4.42 -14.48
N VAL A 165 3.67 -3.50 -15.43
CA VAL A 165 3.47 -2.08 -15.19
C VAL A 165 2.07 -1.70 -15.66
N GLU A 166 1.34 -1.00 -14.80
CA GLU A 166 0.05 -0.39 -15.09
C GLU A 166 0.12 1.11 -14.85
N VAL A 167 -0.45 1.87 -15.78
CA VAL A 167 -0.48 3.33 -15.75
C VAL A 167 -1.91 3.79 -15.99
N ILE A 168 -2.43 4.63 -15.09
CA ILE A 168 -3.79 5.17 -15.13
C ILE A 168 -3.70 6.70 -15.20
N GLY A 169 -4.27 7.30 -16.23
CA GLY A 169 -4.37 8.75 -16.40
C GLY A 169 -5.39 9.37 -15.43
N GLY A 170 -5.29 10.67 -15.19
CA GLY A 170 -6.27 11.41 -14.39
C GLY A 170 -7.62 11.56 -15.11
N GLY A 171 -8.70 11.65 -14.35
CA GLY A 171 -10.03 11.97 -14.90
C GLY A 171 -10.16 13.45 -15.23
N GLY A 172 -11.00 13.79 -16.20
CA GLY A 172 -11.37 15.17 -16.49
C GLY A 172 -12.35 15.73 -15.46
N GLY A 173 -12.33 17.05 -15.27
CA GLY A 173 -13.30 17.76 -14.43
C GLY A 173 -14.65 17.91 -15.13
N GLY A 174 -15.75 17.83 -14.39
CA GLY A 174 -17.07 18.21 -14.88
C GLY A 174 -17.18 19.73 -15.04
N ALA A 175 -18.11 20.19 -15.88
CA ALA A 175 -18.34 21.62 -16.10
C ALA A 175 -19.38 22.20 -15.14
N GLY A 176 -19.38 23.52 -14.99
CA GLY A 176 -20.46 24.23 -14.31
C GLY A 176 -21.74 24.26 -15.13
N GLY A 177 -22.89 24.28 -14.45
CA GLY A 177 -24.18 24.47 -15.11
C GLY A 177 -24.35 25.87 -15.69
N GLY A 178 -25.27 26.03 -16.63
CA GLY A 178 -25.67 27.33 -17.17
C GLY A 178 -26.70 28.02 -16.30
N ASN A 179 -26.87 29.31 -16.54
CA ASN A 179 -27.94 30.11 -15.97
C ASN A 179 -28.74 30.78 -17.09
N ALA A 180 -29.95 30.28 -17.37
CA ALA A 180 -30.82 30.72 -18.46
C ALA A 180 -32.26 30.24 -18.23
N ASN A 181 -33.21 30.55 -19.12
CA ASN A 181 -34.54 29.94 -19.12
C ASN A 181 -34.92 29.50 -20.54
N PRO A 182 -34.87 28.19 -20.87
CA PRO A 182 -34.45 27.07 -20.02
C PRO A 182 -32.95 27.06 -19.72
N ALA A 183 -32.55 26.47 -18.59
CA ALA A 183 -31.15 26.32 -18.18
C ALA A 183 -30.64 24.89 -18.41
N SER A 184 -29.39 24.75 -18.83
CA SER A 184 -28.75 23.45 -19.06
C SER A 184 -27.75 23.10 -17.97
N GLY A 185 -27.72 21.83 -17.54
CA GLY A 185 -26.69 21.35 -16.63
C GLY A 185 -25.33 21.26 -17.32
N GLY A 186 -24.23 21.30 -16.55
CA GLY A 186 -22.88 21.16 -17.10
C GLY A 186 -22.60 19.73 -17.57
N GLY A 187 -21.71 19.57 -18.56
CA GLY A 187 -21.28 18.25 -19.01
C GLY A 187 -20.39 17.58 -17.96
N GLY A 188 -20.43 16.25 -17.87
CA GLY A 188 -19.48 15.52 -17.03
C GLY A 188 -18.06 15.52 -17.64
N GLY A 189 -17.04 15.21 -16.84
CA GLY A 189 -15.67 14.98 -17.30
C GLY A 189 -15.44 13.51 -17.66
N GLY A 190 -14.60 13.25 -18.67
CA GLY A 190 -14.29 11.88 -19.12
C GLY A 190 -13.36 11.14 -18.14
N GLY A 191 -13.45 9.81 -18.13
CA GLY A 191 -12.55 8.96 -17.34
C GLY A 191 -11.15 8.87 -17.95
N GLY A 192 -10.13 8.77 -17.11
CA GLY A 192 -8.74 8.58 -17.51
C GLY A 192 -8.46 7.22 -18.16
N ALA A 193 -7.44 7.20 -19.04
CA ALA A 193 -7.02 5.99 -19.71
C ALA A 193 -6.37 4.99 -18.73
N ARG A 194 -6.51 3.68 -18.94
CA ARG A 194 -5.63 2.65 -18.32
C ARG A 194 -4.78 1.99 -19.39
N ALA A 195 -3.48 1.86 -19.14
CA ALA A 195 -2.56 1.12 -20.00
C ALA A 195 -1.73 0.15 -19.15
N TRP A 196 -1.39 -1.02 -19.69
CA TRP A 196 -0.50 -1.96 -19.01
C TRP A 196 0.48 -2.62 -19.97
N ARG A 197 1.63 -3.06 -19.44
CA ARG A 197 2.67 -3.76 -20.19
C ARG A 197 3.48 -4.68 -19.30
N ILE A 198 3.83 -5.85 -19.82
CA ILE A 198 4.86 -6.71 -19.23
C ILE A 198 6.20 -6.35 -19.88
N ILE A 199 7.20 -6.00 -19.06
CA ILE A 199 8.50 -5.54 -19.49
C ILE A 199 9.59 -6.42 -18.84
N PRO A 200 10.54 -6.96 -19.61
CA PRO A 200 11.71 -7.63 -19.04
C PRO A 200 12.50 -6.68 -18.12
N ILE A 201 12.84 -7.13 -16.91
CA ILE A 201 13.63 -6.32 -15.95
C ILE A 201 15.00 -5.96 -16.54
N SER A 202 15.54 -6.79 -17.45
CA SER A 202 16.82 -6.55 -18.13
C SER A 202 16.83 -5.32 -19.03
N VAL A 203 15.68 -4.86 -19.54
CA VAL A 203 15.61 -3.67 -20.40
C VAL A 203 15.35 -2.38 -19.63
N LEU A 204 14.89 -2.47 -18.38
CA LEU A 204 14.65 -1.31 -17.52
C LEU A 204 15.96 -0.76 -16.95
N GLY A 205 16.02 0.54 -16.68
CA GLY A 205 17.10 1.15 -15.90
C GLY A 205 17.14 0.64 -14.46
N ALA A 206 18.21 0.95 -13.72
CA ALA A 206 18.23 0.73 -12.26
C ALA A 206 17.11 1.53 -11.56
N THR A 207 16.77 2.68 -12.14
CA THR A 207 15.62 3.49 -11.78
C THR A 207 14.84 3.91 -13.03
N GLU A 208 13.55 4.20 -12.85
CA GLU A 208 12.66 4.73 -13.88
C GLU A 208 11.85 5.90 -13.31
N SER A 209 11.66 6.94 -14.11
CA SER A 209 10.81 8.07 -13.71
C SER A 209 9.34 7.67 -13.70
N VAL A 210 8.60 8.08 -12.67
CA VAL A 210 7.15 7.88 -12.58
C VAL A 210 6.44 9.22 -12.55
N THR A 211 5.58 9.46 -13.54
CA THR A 211 4.69 10.63 -13.58
C THR A 211 3.27 10.18 -13.27
N VAL A 212 2.63 10.88 -12.33
CA VAL A 212 1.24 10.66 -11.95
C VAL A 212 0.44 11.91 -12.28
N GLY A 213 -0.61 11.76 -13.08
CA GLY A 213 -1.50 12.85 -13.41
C GLY A 213 -2.20 13.40 -12.17
N GLY A 214 -2.08 14.71 -11.93
CA GLY A 214 -2.81 15.39 -10.86
C GLY A 214 -4.32 15.43 -11.09
N VAL A 215 -5.06 15.83 -10.06
CA VAL A 215 -6.52 16.05 -10.14
C VAL A 215 -6.86 17.12 -11.19
N ALA A 216 -8.04 16.99 -11.81
CA ALA A 216 -8.60 17.99 -12.70
C ALA A 216 -9.68 18.78 -11.98
N ASN A 217 -9.65 20.11 -12.11
CA ASN A 217 -10.64 20.97 -11.49
C ASN A 217 -11.96 20.93 -12.27
N GLY A 218 -13.07 20.94 -11.52
CA GLY A 218 -14.38 21.19 -12.10
C GLY A 218 -14.53 22.66 -12.53
N GLY A 219 -15.38 22.89 -13.52
CA GLY A 219 -15.71 24.23 -13.98
C GLY A 219 -16.61 24.96 -12.98
N ALA A 220 -16.37 26.25 -12.78
CA ALA A 220 -17.23 27.09 -11.95
C ALA A 220 -18.64 27.21 -12.57
N GLY A 221 -19.66 27.23 -11.71
CA GLY A 221 -21.00 27.69 -12.09
C GLY A 221 -21.01 29.20 -12.40
N THR A 222 -22.17 29.72 -12.77
CA THR A 222 -22.36 31.13 -13.13
C THR A 222 -23.60 31.71 -12.44
N SER A 223 -23.48 32.96 -12.02
CA SER A 223 -24.57 33.77 -11.47
C SER A 223 -25.19 34.72 -12.50
N SER A 224 -24.54 34.88 -13.65
CA SER A 224 -24.99 35.79 -14.71
C SER A 224 -26.09 35.15 -15.53
N ASN A 225 -27.18 35.89 -15.74
CA ASN A 225 -28.29 35.44 -16.58
C ASN A 225 -27.84 35.21 -18.02
N MET A 226 -28.47 34.25 -18.70
CA MET A 226 -28.16 33.81 -20.06
C MET A 226 -26.68 33.46 -20.30
N THR A 227 -25.98 33.01 -19.26
CA THR A 227 -24.54 32.70 -19.32
C THR A 227 -24.29 31.22 -19.11
N SER A 228 -23.33 30.66 -19.82
CA SER A 228 -22.88 29.27 -19.62
C SER A 228 -21.97 29.17 -18.40
N GLY A 229 -21.99 28.02 -17.71
CA GLY A 229 -20.94 27.70 -16.74
C GLY A 229 -19.59 27.56 -17.41
N SER A 230 -18.52 27.58 -16.61
CA SER A 230 -17.16 27.35 -17.12
C SER A 230 -16.95 25.86 -17.47
N PRO A 231 -16.15 25.55 -18.50
CA PRO A 231 -15.75 24.16 -18.78
C PRO A 231 -14.90 23.59 -17.64
N GLY A 232 -14.92 22.27 -17.49
CA GLY A 232 -13.99 21.56 -16.61
C GLY A 232 -12.60 21.45 -17.25
N THR A 233 -11.55 21.25 -16.45
CA THR A 233 -10.21 21.05 -16.98
C THR A 233 -9.99 19.60 -17.43
N ALA A 234 -9.14 19.38 -18.42
CA ALA A 234 -8.72 18.02 -18.79
C ALA A 234 -7.87 17.38 -17.67
N GLY A 235 -7.96 16.06 -17.57
CA GLY A 235 -7.12 15.22 -16.72
C GLY A 235 -5.70 15.13 -17.27
N ASN A 236 -4.74 15.07 -16.35
CA ASN A 236 -3.32 14.94 -16.70
C ASN A 236 -2.97 13.48 -17.02
N TYR A 237 -1.96 13.27 -17.86
CA TYR A 237 -1.45 11.92 -18.14
C TYR A 237 -0.64 11.37 -16.96
N SER A 238 -0.54 10.03 -16.91
CA SER A 238 0.44 9.33 -16.09
C SER A 238 1.39 8.54 -16.99
N SER A 239 2.61 8.24 -16.52
CA SER A 239 3.59 7.45 -17.26
C SER A 239 4.60 6.73 -16.37
N PHE A 240 5.13 5.63 -16.90
CA PHE A 240 6.29 4.91 -16.38
C PHE A 240 7.42 5.01 -17.40
N GLY A 241 8.39 5.88 -17.11
CA GLY A 241 9.47 6.28 -18.02
C GLY A 241 8.93 6.63 -19.41
N ALA A 242 9.68 6.22 -20.44
CA ALA A 242 9.23 6.25 -21.83
C ALA A 242 8.51 4.95 -22.27
N TRP A 243 8.26 4.03 -21.34
CA TRP A 243 7.79 2.68 -21.64
C TRP A 243 6.29 2.61 -21.83
N LEU A 244 5.54 3.39 -21.05
CA LEU A 244 4.09 3.32 -20.98
C LEU A 244 3.50 4.66 -20.54
N ARG A 245 2.45 5.11 -21.23
CA ARG A 245 1.70 6.33 -20.90
C ARG A 245 0.19 6.07 -21.03
N ALA A 246 -0.57 6.65 -20.12
CA ALA A 246 -2.02 6.70 -20.19
C ALA A 246 -2.47 8.16 -20.07
N ASN A 247 -3.23 8.64 -21.06
CA ASN A 247 -3.70 10.03 -21.06
C ASN A 247 -4.87 10.22 -20.11
N GLY A 248 -5.03 11.44 -19.62
CA GLY A 248 -6.22 11.78 -18.85
C GLY A 248 -7.46 11.96 -19.73
N GLY A 249 -8.63 11.93 -19.09
CA GLY A 249 -9.90 12.24 -19.74
C GLY A 249 -10.08 13.74 -19.98
N TYR A 250 -10.89 14.13 -20.95
CA TYR A 250 -11.16 15.53 -21.24
C TYR A 250 -12.19 16.11 -20.27
N GLY A 251 -12.14 17.42 -20.04
CA GLY A 251 -13.14 18.12 -19.24
C GLY A 251 -14.48 18.26 -19.97
N GLY A 252 -15.57 18.38 -19.21
CA GLY A 252 -16.89 18.68 -19.78
C GLY A 252 -17.02 20.12 -20.26
N LEU A 253 -17.93 20.39 -21.19
CA LEU A 253 -18.30 21.75 -21.59
C LEU A 253 -19.40 22.34 -20.69
N GLY A 254 -19.38 23.65 -20.52
CA GLY A 254 -20.34 24.41 -19.70
C GLY A 254 -21.80 24.22 -20.13
N GLY A 255 -22.73 24.45 -19.20
CA GLY A 255 -24.16 24.22 -19.48
C GLY A 255 -24.76 25.19 -20.49
N TYR A 256 -24.84 24.78 -21.75
CA TYR A 256 -25.61 25.43 -22.82
C TYR A 256 -26.17 24.39 -23.80
N SER A 257 -27.09 24.81 -24.68
CA SER A 257 -27.68 23.92 -25.68
C SER A 257 -26.63 23.43 -26.68
N GLY A 258 -26.37 22.11 -26.70
CA GLY A 258 -25.38 21.50 -27.58
C GLY A 258 -24.01 21.22 -26.93
N ALA A 259 -23.84 21.54 -25.65
CA ALA A 259 -22.61 21.22 -24.94
C ALA A 259 -22.41 19.70 -24.79
N VAL A 260 -21.14 19.27 -24.92
CA VAL A 260 -20.76 17.87 -24.87
C VAL A 260 -20.12 17.51 -23.53
N GLY A 261 -20.24 16.24 -23.15
CA GLY A 261 -19.44 15.66 -22.09
C GLY A 261 -17.96 15.55 -22.49
N GLY A 262 -17.08 15.41 -21.51
CA GLY A 262 -15.68 15.10 -21.75
C GLY A 262 -15.51 13.72 -22.36
N ALA A 263 -14.67 13.60 -23.39
CA ALA A 263 -14.26 12.30 -23.92
C ALA A 263 -13.31 11.58 -22.94
N GLY A 264 -13.32 10.25 -22.96
CA GLY A 264 -12.40 9.42 -22.18
C GLY A 264 -10.94 9.54 -22.65
N GLY A 265 -10.02 9.20 -21.77
CA GLY A 265 -8.60 9.14 -22.08
C GLY A 265 -8.29 8.05 -23.11
N HIS A 266 -7.29 8.31 -23.95
CA HIS A 266 -6.77 7.35 -24.92
C HIS A 266 -5.39 6.83 -24.50
N VAL A 267 -5.05 5.62 -24.93
CA VAL A 267 -3.71 5.04 -24.71
C VAL A 267 -2.81 5.40 -25.88
N GLY A 268 -1.57 5.82 -25.61
CA GLY A 268 -0.57 6.08 -26.63
C GLY A 268 0.83 5.77 -26.12
N THR A 269 1.71 5.23 -26.98
CA THR A 269 3.13 5.04 -26.66
C THR A 269 3.93 6.24 -27.16
N THR A 270 4.85 6.76 -26.36
CA THR A 270 5.83 7.80 -26.80
C THR A 270 7.03 7.24 -27.57
N GLN A 271 7.10 5.92 -27.80
CA GLN A 271 8.17 5.29 -28.58
C GLN A 271 7.95 5.50 -30.10
N PRO A 272 8.87 6.19 -30.81
CA PRO A 272 8.74 6.42 -32.25
C PRO A 272 9.10 5.20 -33.12
N THR A 273 9.57 4.09 -32.55
CA THR A 273 10.12 2.98 -33.34
C THR A 273 9.92 1.63 -32.65
N LYS A 274 8.76 1.00 -32.87
CA LYS A 274 8.56 -0.44 -33.12
C LYS A 274 7.08 -0.78 -33.04
N THR A 275 6.51 -0.99 -34.23
CA THR A 275 5.33 -1.81 -34.52
C THR A 275 4.04 -1.46 -33.77
N ALA A 276 3.20 -0.65 -34.44
CA ALA A 276 1.77 -0.47 -34.22
C ALA A 276 1.32 -0.44 -32.75
N ALA A 277 1.53 0.68 -32.08
CA ALA A 277 0.74 0.99 -30.90
C ALA A 277 -0.72 1.03 -31.33
N ILE A 278 -1.54 0.18 -30.73
CA ILE A 278 -3.00 0.23 -30.89
C ILE A 278 -3.41 1.62 -30.38
N SER A 279 -3.71 2.55 -31.29
CA SER A 279 -4.32 3.84 -30.95
C SER A 279 -5.75 3.54 -30.52
N GLN A 280 -5.92 3.22 -29.24
CA GLN A 280 -7.23 2.85 -28.72
C GLN A 280 -7.89 4.11 -28.15
N ALA A 281 -8.99 4.49 -28.77
CA ALA A 281 -9.74 5.67 -28.41
C ALA A 281 -10.44 5.48 -27.05
N GLY A 282 -10.43 6.53 -26.23
CA GLY A 282 -11.40 6.65 -25.16
C GLY A 282 -12.80 6.90 -25.71
N GLY A 283 -13.81 6.75 -24.86
CA GLY A 283 -15.20 6.95 -25.24
C GLY A 283 -15.45 8.39 -25.64
N LEU A 284 -16.15 8.63 -26.74
CA LEU A 284 -16.55 10.00 -27.06
C LEU A 284 -17.50 10.50 -25.97
N GLY A 285 -17.38 11.79 -25.63
CA GLY A 285 -18.33 12.43 -24.73
C GLY A 285 -19.73 12.46 -25.33
N GLY A 286 -20.74 12.38 -24.48
CA GLY A 286 -22.13 12.49 -24.90
C GLY A 286 -22.42 13.85 -25.52
N ILE A 287 -23.18 13.85 -26.61
CA ILE A 287 -23.78 15.07 -27.15
C ILE A 287 -24.99 15.47 -26.31
N ALA A 288 -25.53 16.68 -26.50
CA ALA A 288 -26.65 17.16 -25.70
C ALA A 288 -27.82 16.16 -25.66
N SER A 289 -28.31 15.87 -24.45
CA SER A 289 -29.38 14.91 -24.15
C SER A 289 -29.10 13.47 -24.63
N ALA A 290 -27.85 13.12 -24.92
CA ALA A 290 -27.43 11.76 -25.29
C ALA A 290 -26.21 11.31 -24.50
N THR A 291 -26.17 10.03 -24.17
CA THR A 291 -25.01 9.41 -23.51
C THR A 291 -23.80 9.41 -24.42
N GLY A 292 -22.59 9.46 -23.85
CA GLY A 292 -21.34 9.20 -24.60
C GLY A 292 -21.29 7.76 -25.12
N TYR A 293 -20.12 7.32 -25.59
CA TYR A 293 -19.87 5.90 -25.84
C TYR A 293 -19.06 5.28 -24.71
N GLY A 294 -19.40 4.06 -24.32
CA GLY A 294 -18.48 3.20 -23.58
C GLY A 294 -17.23 2.95 -24.43
N ALA A 295 -16.08 2.80 -23.78
CA ALA A 295 -14.85 2.43 -24.48
C ALA A 295 -14.00 1.53 -23.62
N GLU A 296 -13.01 0.92 -24.24
CA GLU A 296 -12.11 0.01 -23.57
C GLU A 296 -11.25 0.74 -22.53
N PHE A 297 -10.76 1.94 -22.86
CA PHE A 297 -9.67 2.57 -22.10
C PHE A 297 -10.07 3.73 -21.22
N GLY A 298 -11.22 4.36 -21.44
CA GLY A 298 -11.75 5.42 -20.57
C GLY A 298 -13.17 5.80 -20.98
N GLY A 299 -14.08 5.87 -20.02
CA GLY A 299 -15.49 6.14 -20.29
C GLY A 299 -15.73 7.60 -20.71
N GLY A 300 -16.53 7.80 -21.75
CA GLY A 300 -17.05 9.12 -22.11
C GLY A 300 -18.02 9.65 -21.05
N ALA A 301 -18.09 10.96 -20.87
CA ALA A 301 -19.03 11.56 -19.93
C ALA A 301 -20.44 11.74 -20.52
N GLY A 302 -21.43 11.97 -19.65
CA GLY A 302 -22.76 12.39 -20.07
C GLY A 302 -22.75 13.80 -20.67
N GLY A 303 -23.47 13.98 -21.78
CA GLY A 303 -23.69 15.29 -22.40
C GLY A 303 -24.66 16.16 -21.60
N THR A 304 -24.66 17.46 -21.84
CA THR A 304 -25.57 18.38 -21.12
C THR A 304 -27.03 18.07 -21.43
N SER A 305 -27.91 18.20 -20.44
CA SER A 305 -29.36 18.17 -20.68
C SER A 305 -29.92 19.59 -20.63
N THR A 306 -30.87 19.92 -21.50
CA THR A 306 -31.59 21.21 -21.54
C THR A 306 -33.03 21.13 -21.03
N THR A 307 -33.64 19.92 -21.05
CA THR A 307 -35.06 19.74 -20.73
C THR A 307 -35.40 18.44 -19.99
N ALA A 308 -34.41 17.65 -19.60
CA ALA A 308 -34.60 16.33 -19.00
C ALA A 308 -33.61 16.11 -17.84
N ALA A 309 -33.74 14.98 -17.14
CA ALA A 309 -32.71 14.55 -16.19
C ALA A 309 -31.32 14.52 -16.85
N GLY A 310 -30.29 14.72 -16.03
CA GLY A 310 -28.91 14.62 -16.45
C GLY A 310 -28.62 13.26 -17.07
N VAL A 311 -27.73 13.28 -18.05
CA VAL A 311 -27.32 12.13 -18.82
C VAL A 311 -26.24 11.37 -18.06
N ASN A 312 -26.37 10.05 -17.99
CA ASN A 312 -25.39 9.21 -17.32
C ASN A 312 -24.03 9.24 -18.04
N GLY A 313 -22.95 9.20 -17.25
CA GLY A 313 -21.61 8.90 -17.73
C GLY A 313 -21.50 7.45 -18.19
N GLN A 314 -20.54 7.20 -19.07
CA GLN A 314 -20.31 5.87 -19.63
C GLN A 314 -19.26 5.10 -18.86
N SER A 315 -19.46 3.77 -18.82
CA SER A 315 -18.47 2.85 -18.29
C SER A 315 -17.30 2.66 -19.24
N SER A 316 -16.24 2.06 -18.71
CA SER A 316 -15.20 1.46 -19.52
C SER A 316 -14.82 0.09 -18.99
N VAL A 317 -14.35 -0.77 -19.90
CA VAL A 317 -13.94 -2.13 -19.56
C VAL A 317 -12.67 -2.13 -18.72
N PHE A 318 -11.68 -1.35 -19.13
CA PHE A 318 -10.37 -1.32 -18.47
C PHE A 318 -10.08 0.02 -17.81
N GLY A 319 -10.56 1.11 -18.41
CA GLY A 319 -10.37 2.47 -17.93
C GLY A 319 -11.18 2.88 -16.72
N ALA A 320 -11.11 4.16 -16.38
CA ALA A 320 -12.01 4.79 -15.44
C ALA A 320 -13.34 5.21 -16.09
N GLY A 321 -14.41 5.24 -15.29
CA GLY A 321 -15.73 5.69 -15.74
C GLY A 321 -15.81 7.21 -15.92
N GLY A 322 -16.65 7.65 -16.88
CA GLY A 322 -16.94 9.07 -17.12
C GLY A 322 -17.98 9.63 -16.15
N GLY A 323 -17.98 10.95 -15.90
CA GLY A 323 -18.94 11.60 -15.02
C GLY A 323 -20.33 11.76 -15.65
N GLY A 324 -21.38 11.78 -14.82
CA GLY A 324 -22.74 12.13 -15.24
C GLY A 324 -22.90 13.64 -15.41
N SER A 325 -23.80 14.09 -16.29
CA SER A 325 -24.07 15.53 -16.47
C SER A 325 -25.04 16.08 -15.42
N GLY A 326 -25.00 17.39 -15.23
CA GLY A 326 -25.91 18.07 -14.31
C GLY A 326 -27.37 18.08 -14.79
N GLY A 327 -28.30 18.23 -13.86
CA GLY A 327 -29.72 18.38 -14.14
C GLY A 327 -30.06 19.74 -14.74
N SER A 328 -31.01 19.76 -15.68
CA SER A 328 -31.58 20.94 -16.32
C SER A 328 -32.65 21.63 -15.47
N ALA A 329 -33.10 22.79 -15.95
CA ALA A 329 -34.25 23.50 -15.44
C ALA A 329 -35.12 24.03 -16.60
N THR A 330 -36.41 23.68 -16.60
CA THR A 330 -37.38 24.08 -17.64
C THR A 330 -38.54 24.84 -17.01
N GLY A 331 -38.64 26.15 -17.28
CA GLY A 331 -39.81 26.97 -17.01
C GLY A 331 -40.36 26.87 -15.59
N GLY A 332 -39.84 27.71 -14.67
CA GLY A 332 -40.23 27.74 -13.25
C GLY A 332 -39.21 27.04 -12.32
N PRO A 333 -39.45 26.92 -11.00
CA PRO A 333 -38.47 26.37 -10.04
C PRO A 333 -38.25 24.85 -10.14
N ALA A 334 -38.77 24.20 -11.19
CA ALA A 334 -38.67 22.76 -11.37
C ALA A 334 -37.27 22.39 -11.91
N TYR A 335 -36.45 21.83 -11.02
CA TYR A 335 -35.14 21.27 -11.33
C TYR A 335 -35.24 19.76 -11.57
N THR A 336 -34.41 19.26 -12.47
CA THR A 336 -34.30 17.82 -12.74
C THR A 336 -33.10 17.19 -12.02
N ASN A 337 -33.11 15.86 -11.89
CA ASN A 337 -32.00 15.12 -11.29
C ASN A 337 -30.75 15.19 -12.17
N GLY A 338 -29.56 15.09 -11.56
CA GLY A 338 -28.33 14.84 -12.30
C GLY A 338 -28.24 13.41 -12.84
N GLY A 339 -27.32 13.18 -13.77
CA GLY A 339 -27.01 11.86 -14.30
C GLY A 339 -26.08 11.05 -13.38
N ALA A 340 -26.19 9.73 -13.42
CA ALA A 340 -25.26 8.84 -12.70
C ALA A 340 -23.86 8.85 -13.33
N GLY A 341 -22.84 8.54 -12.53
CA GLY A 341 -21.49 8.29 -13.05
C GLY A 341 -21.39 6.97 -13.81
N GLY A 342 -20.36 6.82 -14.64
CA GLY A 342 -20.01 5.59 -15.34
C GLY A 342 -19.25 4.60 -14.45
N GLY A 343 -19.46 3.31 -14.67
CA GLY A 343 -18.80 2.20 -13.97
C GLY A 343 -17.43 1.82 -14.56
N VAL A 344 -16.85 0.76 -14.00
CA VAL A 344 -15.60 0.13 -14.47
C VAL A 344 -15.82 -1.37 -14.61
N GLY A 345 -15.24 -1.99 -15.64
CA GLY A 345 -15.37 -3.43 -15.90
C GLY A 345 -16.60 -3.80 -16.71
N ASP A 346 -17.28 -2.84 -17.32
CA ASP A 346 -18.49 -3.05 -18.12
C ASP A 346 -18.53 -2.10 -19.34
N TRP A 347 -19.34 -2.47 -20.34
CA TRP A 347 -19.68 -1.65 -21.51
C TRP A 347 -20.99 -0.84 -21.30
N GLY A 348 -21.69 -1.05 -20.19
CA GLY A 348 -23.00 -0.44 -19.91
C GLY A 348 -22.97 1.06 -19.60
N ASN A 349 -24.14 1.70 -19.77
CA ASN A 349 -24.39 3.08 -19.35
C ASN A 349 -24.55 3.18 -17.83
N GLY A 350 -23.93 4.18 -17.20
CA GLY A 350 -23.99 4.31 -15.74
C GLY A 350 -23.15 3.25 -15.03
N GLY A 351 -23.53 2.84 -13.81
CA GLY A 351 -22.77 1.87 -13.00
C GLY A 351 -21.86 2.51 -11.94
N GLY A 352 -21.68 3.83 -12.00
CA GLY A 352 -21.22 4.66 -10.89
C GLY A 352 -22.38 5.07 -9.96
N PRO A 353 -22.12 5.93 -8.97
CA PRO A 353 -23.14 6.39 -8.04
C PRO A 353 -24.29 7.12 -8.75
N ALA A 354 -25.49 7.01 -8.17
CA ALA A 354 -26.69 7.61 -8.73
C ALA A 354 -26.64 9.15 -8.71
N GLY A 355 -27.16 9.76 -9.78
CA GLY A 355 -27.54 11.16 -9.78
C GLY A 355 -28.89 11.37 -9.08
N GLY A 356 -29.06 12.54 -8.47
CA GLY A 356 -30.27 12.88 -7.71
C GLY A 356 -30.62 14.36 -7.84
N ALA A 357 -31.68 14.78 -7.14
CA ALA A 357 -32.12 16.18 -7.12
C ALA A 357 -31.16 17.11 -6.36
N GLY A 358 -30.24 16.56 -5.56
CA GLY A 358 -29.25 17.29 -4.77
C GLY A 358 -27.85 17.29 -5.40
N ALA A 359 -26.83 17.54 -4.58
CA ALA A 359 -25.43 17.43 -5.00
C ALA A 359 -25.11 16.03 -5.54
N GLY A 360 -24.27 15.98 -6.57
CA GLY A 360 -23.81 14.75 -7.17
C GLY A 360 -22.98 13.93 -6.17
N THR A 361 -23.26 12.63 -6.09
CA THR A 361 -22.49 11.71 -5.26
C THR A 361 -21.13 11.44 -5.90
N ALA A 362 -20.07 11.40 -5.08
CA ALA A 362 -18.72 11.12 -5.52
C ALA A 362 -18.56 9.66 -6.01
N GLY A 363 -17.75 9.48 -7.04
CA GLY A 363 -17.40 8.16 -7.59
C GLY A 363 -16.69 7.28 -6.56
N THR A 364 -16.93 5.98 -6.66
CA THR A 364 -16.28 4.97 -5.84
C THR A 364 -14.81 4.84 -6.25
N ALA A 365 -13.92 4.78 -5.26
CA ALA A 365 -12.51 4.52 -5.50
C ALA A 365 -12.30 3.12 -6.10
N GLY A 366 -11.35 3.02 -7.04
CA GLY A 366 -10.86 1.75 -7.56
C GLY A 366 -10.00 1.01 -6.52
N ASN A 367 -9.65 -0.23 -6.84
CA ASN A 367 -8.72 -1.04 -6.06
C ASN A 367 -7.46 -1.34 -6.89
N ALA A 368 -6.60 -2.25 -6.41
CA ALA A 368 -5.35 -2.62 -7.09
C ALA A 368 -5.52 -3.16 -8.53
N CYS A 369 -6.74 -3.54 -8.94
CA CYS A 369 -7.04 -4.19 -10.21
C CYS A 369 -7.97 -3.37 -11.12
N ILE A 370 -8.63 -2.34 -10.59
CA ILE A 370 -9.63 -1.53 -11.32
C ILE A 370 -9.42 -0.03 -11.08
N CYS A 371 -9.84 0.77 -12.05
CA CYS A 371 -9.91 2.23 -11.92
C CYS A 371 -11.11 2.66 -11.05
N GLY A 372 -11.21 3.95 -10.75
CA GLY A 372 -12.36 4.53 -10.07
C GLY A 372 -13.53 4.84 -11.01
N THR A 373 -14.74 4.89 -10.45
CA THR A 373 -15.96 5.24 -11.19
C THR A 373 -16.12 6.75 -11.36
N GLY A 374 -16.95 7.16 -12.32
CA GLY A 374 -17.26 8.58 -12.51
C GLY A 374 -18.12 9.15 -11.37
N GLY A 375 -18.03 10.45 -11.13
CA GLY A 375 -18.92 11.17 -10.22
C GLY A 375 -20.29 11.41 -10.84
N ALA A 376 -21.35 11.38 -10.03
CA ALA A 376 -22.69 11.76 -10.48
C ALA A 376 -22.80 13.28 -10.70
N GLY A 377 -23.68 13.70 -11.62
CA GLY A 377 -24.01 15.10 -11.79
C GLY A 377 -24.86 15.64 -10.64
N GLY A 378 -24.74 16.94 -10.37
CA GLY A 378 -25.66 17.64 -9.47
C GLY A 378 -27.03 17.81 -10.10
N GLY A 379 -28.10 17.71 -9.32
CA GLY A 379 -29.43 18.14 -9.74
C GLY A 379 -29.45 19.62 -10.12
N GLY A 380 -30.56 20.14 -10.67
CA GLY A 380 -30.63 21.56 -11.00
C GLY A 380 -30.44 22.49 -9.78
N GLY A 381 -30.18 23.77 -10.02
CA GLY A 381 -29.89 24.79 -9.02
C GLY A 381 -28.40 24.93 -8.72
N THR A 382 -28.07 25.23 -7.46
CA THR A 382 -26.69 25.42 -6.95
C THR A 382 -25.96 24.09 -6.70
N ASN A 383 -26.58 22.95 -6.99
CA ASN A 383 -26.05 21.64 -6.65
C ASN A 383 -24.79 21.33 -7.48
N ILE A 384 -23.70 21.04 -6.78
CA ILE A 384 -22.41 20.72 -7.40
C ILE A 384 -22.39 19.28 -7.95
N GLY A 385 -21.58 19.04 -8.97
CA GLY A 385 -21.26 17.69 -9.42
C GLY A 385 -20.37 16.94 -8.43
N GLY A 386 -20.54 15.62 -8.38
CA GLY A 386 -19.71 14.73 -7.56
C GLY A 386 -18.31 14.59 -8.12
N ALA A 387 -17.31 14.48 -7.25
CA ALA A 387 -15.94 14.18 -7.67
C ALA A 387 -15.82 12.77 -8.27
N GLY A 388 -14.90 12.56 -9.20
CA GLY A 388 -14.57 11.22 -9.71
C GLY A 388 -13.86 10.35 -8.67
N GLY A 389 -14.06 9.04 -8.76
CA GLY A 389 -13.38 8.05 -7.93
C GLY A 389 -11.92 7.89 -8.34
N ALA A 390 -11.00 7.84 -7.36
CA ALA A 390 -9.59 7.62 -7.66
C ALA A 390 -9.27 6.13 -7.86
N PRO A 391 -8.41 5.76 -8.82
CA PRO A 391 -7.77 6.63 -9.81
C PRO A 391 -8.61 6.84 -11.08
N GLY A 392 -8.46 8.00 -11.71
CA GLY A 392 -8.89 8.28 -13.07
C GLY A 392 -10.38 8.60 -13.29
N GLY A 393 -11.26 8.45 -12.31
CA GLY A 393 -12.70 8.73 -12.47
C GLY A 393 -12.97 10.18 -12.91
N GLY A 394 -13.87 10.36 -13.87
CA GLY A 394 -14.30 11.69 -14.33
C GLY A 394 -15.25 12.39 -13.35
N GLY A 395 -15.18 13.71 -13.24
CA GLY A 395 -16.05 14.51 -12.37
C GLY A 395 -17.46 14.73 -12.95
N GLY A 396 -18.49 14.79 -12.11
CA GLY A 396 -19.87 15.05 -12.54
C GLY A 396 -20.11 16.52 -12.92
N GLY A 397 -21.09 16.78 -13.78
CA GLY A 397 -21.49 18.15 -14.15
C GLY A 397 -22.31 18.85 -13.07
N GLY A 398 -22.23 20.18 -13.02
CA GLY A 398 -23.00 21.01 -12.11
C GLY A 398 -24.43 21.30 -12.56
N GLY A 399 -25.33 21.53 -11.62
CA GLY A 399 -26.75 21.83 -11.86
C GLY A 399 -27.03 23.14 -12.58
N ALA A 400 -28.10 23.20 -13.37
CA ALA A 400 -28.53 24.42 -14.07
C ALA A 400 -29.33 25.38 -13.18
N GLY A 401 -29.10 26.69 -13.24
CA GLY A 401 -29.84 27.70 -12.45
C GLY A 401 -30.83 28.53 -13.29
N ILE A 402 -31.99 28.91 -12.74
CA ILE A 402 -32.94 29.86 -13.38
C ILE A 402 -32.95 31.22 -12.66
N VAL A 403 -32.61 31.26 -11.36
CA VAL A 403 -32.70 32.47 -10.51
C VAL A 403 -31.53 32.61 -9.51
N ALA A 404 -30.70 31.58 -9.37
CA ALA A 404 -29.55 31.52 -8.45
C ALA A 404 -28.29 31.06 -9.19
N ILE A 405 -27.13 31.13 -8.53
CA ILE A 405 -25.86 30.63 -9.06
C ILE A 405 -26.05 29.16 -9.47
N SER A 406 -25.64 28.80 -10.69
CA SER A 406 -25.64 27.41 -11.11
C SER A 406 -24.58 26.60 -10.36
N GLY A 407 -24.74 25.28 -10.32
CA GLY A 407 -23.80 24.39 -9.66
C GLY A 407 -22.45 24.34 -10.37
N ALA A 408 -21.37 24.23 -9.59
CA ALA A 408 -20.04 23.92 -10.11
C ALA A 408 -19.92 22.45 -10.52
N GLY A 409 -19.04 22.15 -11.47
CA GLY A 409 -18.68 20.78 -11.79
C GLY A 409 -17.83 20.13 -10.69
N GLY A 410 -17.90 18.80 -10.61
CA GLY A 410 -17.06 17.98 -9.76
C GLY A 410 -15.64 17.84 -10.31
N GLN A 411 -14.68 17.63 -9.42
CA GLN A 411 -13.29 17.38 -9.79
C GLN A 411 -13.11 16.00 -10.44
N GLY A 412 -12.21 15.90 -11.41
CA GLY A 412 -11.71 14.63 -11.91
C GLY A 412 -10.63 14.06 -10.99
N ALA A 413 -10.59 12.74 -10.83
CA ALA A 413 -9.64 12.09 -9.93
C ALA A 413 -8.21 12.12 -10.47
N ARG A 414 -7.22 12.02 -9.58
CA ARG A 414 -5.81 11.81 -9.94
C ARG A 414 -5.61 10.48 -10.69
N GLY A 415 -4.51 10.37 -11.43
CA GLY A 415 -4.00 9.12 -11.97
C GLY A 415 -3.28 8.27 -10.92
N GLU A 416 -2.72 7.14 -11.38
CA GLU A 416 -1.90 6.24 -10.56
C GLU A 416 -0.97 5.42 -11.45
N VAL A 417 0.20 5.03 -10.93
CA VAL A 417 1.09 4.05 -11.57
C VAL A 417 1.35 2.91 -10.61
N ARG A 418 1.26 1.68 -11.10
CA ARG A 418 1.41 0.45 -10.31
C ARG A 418 2.39 -0.48 -10.98
N VAL A 419 3.31 -1.05 -10.21
CA VAL A 419 4.36 -1.92 -10.70
C VAL A 419 4.42 -3.17 -9.84
N TRP A 420 4.31 -4.33 -10.49
CA TRP A 420 4.49 -5.64 -9.89
C TRP A 420 5.73 -6.28 -10.51
N SER A 421 6.72 -6.65 -9.70
CA SER A 421 7.97 -7.27 -10.17
C SER A 421 8.10 -8.68 -9.60
N PHE A 422 8.48 -9.64 -10.43
CA PHE A 422 8.49 -11.07 -10.10
C PHE A 422 9.67 -11.83 -10.73
#